data_AF-A0A7Y5HGN3-F1
#
_entry.id   AF-A0A7Y5HGN3-F1
#
_cell.length_a   1.000
_cell.length_b   1.000
_cell.length_c   1.000
_cell.angle_alpha   90.00
_cell.angle_beta   90.00
_cell.angle_gamma   90.00
#
_symmetry.space_group_name_H-M   'P 1'
#
loop_
_entity.id
_entity.type
_entity.pdbx_description
1 polymer ?
#
loop_
_entity_poly.entity_id
_entity_poly.type
_entity_poly.pdbx_seq_one_letter_code
_entity_poly.pdbx_strand_id
1 'polypeptide(L)'
;MAETPKRVHRKVILPRYTPLVGTTPFTSSPLDVRAFAQVLLTGWKGAGIGATPADLEFVVQQSPDLEVWLDGTPFSPASANAEVTRTESLSYAWMRLKATVSGADPAITAWMTGEFVLRDDGDGAGAPPPAGAP
;
A
#
# COMPACT_ATOMS: atom_id res chain seq x y z
N MET A 1 -0.35 -18.11 -28.39
CA MET A 1 -1.01 -18.32 -27.09
C MET A 1 -1.47 -16.96 -26.61
N ALA A 2 -2.76 -16.78 -26.31
CA ALA A 2 -3.28 -15.52 -25.80
C ALA A 2 -3.06 -15.47 -24.29
N GLU A 3 -2.48 -14.37 -23.80
CA GLU A 3 -2.26 -14.14 -22.36
C GLU A 3 -3.60 -13.83 -21.69
N THR A 4 -3.99 -14.61 -20.68
CA THR A 4 -5.19 -14.34 -19.88
C THR A 4 -4.98 -13.03 -19.11
N PRO A 5 -5.90 -12.05 -19.21
CA PRO A 5 -5.73 -10.77 -18.53
C PRO A 5 -5.72 -10.97 -17.01
N LYS A 6 -4.62 -10.55 -16.36
CA LYS A 6 -4.49 -10.59 -14.89
C LYS A 6 -5.56 -9.71 -14.26
N ARG A 7 -6.31 -10.26 -13.29
CA ARG A 7 -7.35 -9.51 -12.58
C ARG A 7 -6.69 -8.51 -11.62
N VAL A 8 -7.07 -7.24 -11.75
CA VAL A 8 -6.60 -6.14 -10.91
C VAL A 8 -7.71 -5.66 -9.99
N HIS A 9 -7.42 -5.57 -8.70
CA HIS A 9 -8.33 -5.04 -7.68
C HIS A 9 -7.84 -3.68 -7.21
N ARG A 10 -8.62 -2.63 -7.44
CA ARG A 10 -8.28 -1.30 -6.93
C ARG A 10 -8.83 -1.09 -5.52
N LYS A 11 -7.97 -0.63 -4.60
CA LYS A 11 -8.37 -0.26 -3.23
C LYS A 11 -7.85 1.14 -2.89
N VAL A 12 -8.64 1.87 -2.11
CA VAL A 12 -8.21 3.13 -1.47
C VAL A 12 -7.53 2.76 -0.15
N ILE A 13 -6.28 3.18 0.03
CA ILE A 13 -5.48 2.87 1.23
C ILE A 13 -5.48 4.09 2.17
N LEU A 14 -5.31 5.28 1.59
CA LEU A 14 -5.45 6.56 2.26
C LEU A 14 -6.43 7.42 1.45
N PRO A 15 -7.61 7.77 1.99
CA PRO A 15 -8.61 8.56 1.28
C PRO A 15 -8.07 9.87 0.72
N ARG A 16 -8.73 10.38 -0.33
CA ARG A 16 -8.36 11.66 -0.94
C ARG A 16 -8.42 12.80 0.06
N TYR A 17 -7.39 13.65 0.02
CA TYR A 17 -7.24 14.86 0.85
C TYR A 17 -7.22 14.57 2.36
N THR A 18 -6.67 13.42 2.77
CA THR A 18 -6.51 13.12 4.20
C THR A 18 -5.48 14.08 4.82
N PRO A 19 -5.85 14.87 5.85
CA PRO A 19 -4.91 15.73 6.55
C PRO A 19 -4.06 14.89 7.51
N LEU A 20 -2.74 15.05 7.43
CA LEU A 20 -1.75 14.49 8.35
C LEU A 20 -1.09 15.67 9.07
N VAL A 21 -1.24 15.73 10.39
CA VAL A 21 -0.80 16.86 11.23
C VAL A 21 0.08 16.35 12.36
N GLY A 22 1.20 17.04 12.60
CA GLY A 22 2.21 16.65 13.57
C GLY A 22 3.21 15.63 13.03
N THR A 23 4.16 15.23 13.88
CA THR A 23 5.27 14.34 13.51
C THR A 23 5.02 12.87 13.86
N THR A 24 3.88 12.56 14.49
CA THR A 24 3.52 11.18 14.82
C THR A 24 3.16 10.42 13.55
N PRO A 25 3.77 9.24 13.30
CA PRO A 25 3.42 8.45 12.12
C PRO A 25 1.96 8.02 12.15
N PHE A 26 1.29 8.17 11.00
CA PHE A 26 -0.01 7.58 10.75
C PHE A 26 0.18 6.16 10.18
N THR A 27 -0.66 5.23 10.59
CA THR A 27 -0.75 3.89 9.96
C THR A 27 -2.17 3.62 9.50
N SER A 28 -2.35 3.17 8.26
CA SER A 28 -3.66 2.73 7.77
C SER A 28 -4.14 1.47 8.49
N SER A 29 -5.43 1.16 8.36
CA SER A 29 -5.95 -0.15 8.72
C SER A 29 -5.20 -1.25 7.95
N PRO A 30 -4.91 -2.41 8.58
CA PRO A 30 -4.37 -3.57 7.90
C PRO A 30 -5.28 -4.05 6.77
N LEU A 31 -4.68 -4.50 5.68
CA LEU A 31 -5.35 -5.11 4.54
C LEU A 31 -4.92 -6.56 4.42
N ASP A 32 -5.88 -7.49 4.31
CA ASP A 32 -5.60 -8.86 3.91
C ASP A 32 -5.20 -8.87 2.44
N VAL A 33 -4.00 -9.38 2.18
CA VAL A 33 -3.40 -9.45 0.85
C VAL A 33 -2.94 -10.84 0.43
N ARG A 34 -3.43 -11.90 1.10
CA ARG A 34 -3.04 -13.29 0.79
C ARG A 34 -3.31 -13.70 -0.66
N ALA A 35 -4.30 -13.11 -1.31
CA ALA A 35 -4.64 -13.42 -2.70
C ALA A 35 -3.78 -12.69 -3.74
N PHE A 36 -2.92 -11.74 -3.34
CA PHE A 36 -2.22 -10.84 -4.27
C PHE A 36 -0.71 -11.09 -4.29
N ALA A 37 -0.12 -11.00 -5.48
CA ALA A 37 1.33 -11.13 -5.67
C ALA A 37 2.04 -9.80 -5.47
N GLN A 38 1.43 -8.73 -5.96
CA GLN A 38 2.03 -7.39 -6.01
C GLN A 38 0.94 -6.32 -5.93
N VAL A 39 1.35 -5.11 -5.57
CA VAL A 39 0.51 -3.91 -5.64
C VAL A 39 1.28 -2.79 -6.34
N LEU A 40 0.62 -2.14 -7.30
CA LEU A 40 1.06 -0.84 -7.82
C LEU A 40 0.38 0.25 -7.01
N LEU A 41 1.17 0.99 -6.24
CA LEU A 41 0.74 2.09 -5.40
C LEU A 41 0.88 3.40 -6.17
N THR A 42 -0.13 4.25 -6.08
CA THR A 42 -0.08 5.64 -6.53
C THR A 42 -0.42 6.52 -5.34
N GLY A 43 0.55 7.35 -4.94
CA GLY A 43 0.43 8.28 -3.84
C GLY A 43 0.59 9.72 -4.31
N TRP A 44 0.06 10.65 -3.54
CA TRP A 44 0.18 12.09 -3.80
C TRP A 44 0.30 12.84 -2.48
N LYS A 45 0.99 13.98 -2.52
CA LYS A 45 1.04 14.93 -1.41
C LYS A 45 0.73 16.34 -1.88
N GLY A 46 0.03 17.10 -1.05
CA GLY A 46 -0.19 18.53 -1.23
C GLY A 46 1.02 19.36 -0.84
N ALA A 47 0.85 20.68 -0.84
CA ALA A 47 1.83 21.57 -0.24
C ALA A 47 1.88 21.36 1.27
N GLY A 48 3.08 21.16 1.82
CA GLY A 48 3.31 21.14 3.25
C GLY A 48 3.13 22.54 3.85
N ILE A 49 2.50 22.59 5.02
CA ILE A 49 2.29 23.79 5.83
C ILE A 49 3.04 23.57 7.16
N GLY A 50 3.66 24.61 7.69
CA GLY A 50 4.41 24.56 8.95
C GLY A 50 5.42 25.69 9.06
N ALA A 51 6.12 25.77 10.18
CA ALA A 51 7.22 26.72 10.37
C ALA A 51 8.41 26.42 9.45
N THR A 52 8.60 25.13 9.12
CA THR A 52 9.43 24.68 8.01
C THR A 52 8.55 23.94 6.99
N PRO A 53 8.92 23.89 5.70
CA PRO A 53 8.18 23.10 4.72
C PRO A 53 8.02 21.65 5.20
N ALA A 54 6.78 21.23 5.40
CA ALA A 54 6.48 19.86 5.80
C ALA A 54 6.73 18.90 4.62
N ASP A 55 7.29 17.74 4.92
CA ASP A 55 7.47 16.66 3.95
C ASP A 55 6.77 15.38 4.39
N LEU A 56 6.54 14.47 3.44
CA LEU A 56 5.80 13.23 3.64
C LEU A 56 6.55 12.06 3.03
N GLU A 57 6.78 11.05 3.86
CA GLU A 57 7.33 9.77 3.47
C GLU A 57 6.31 8.66 3.69
N PHE A 58 6.18 7.78 2.70
CA PHE A 58 5.40 6.56 2.78
C PHE A 58 6.30 5.34 2.93
N VAL A 59 5.83 4.38 3.72
CA VAL A 59 6.43 3.06 3.86
C VAL A 59 5.32 2.03 3.76
N VAL A 60 5.49 1.02 2.90
CA VAL A 60 4.65 -0.17 2.94
C VAL A 60 5.18 -1.06 4.05
N GLN A 61 4.33 -1.37 5.02
CA GLN A 61 4.65 -2.36 6.03
C GLN A 61 3.93 -3.66 5.70
N GLN A 62 4.60 -4.79 5.88
CA GLN A 62 4.02 -6.12 5.73
C GLN A 62 4.14 -6.92 7.02
N SER A 63 3.19 -7.82 7.26
CA SER A 63 3.16 -8.63 8.48
C SER A 63 2.62 -10.05 8.22
N PRO A 64 3.24 -11.10 8.79
CA PRO A 64 2.69 -12.45 8.75
C PRO A 64 1.48 -12.62 9.68
N ASP A 65 1.43 -11.90 10.80
CA ASP A 65 0.61 -12.21 11.98
C ASP A 65 -0.15 -11.01 12.59
N LEU A 66 0.01 -9.80 12.04
CA LEU A 66 -0.48 -8.51 12.57
C LEU A 66 0.25 -7.97 13.81
N GLU A 67 1.19 -8.71 14.39
CA GLU A 67 1.98 -8.29 15.55
C GLU A 67 3.32 -7.72 15.11
N VAL A 68 4.03 -8.43 14.23
CA VAL A 68 5.34 -8.02 13.71
C VAL A 68 5.19 -7.35 12.37
N TRP A 69 5.59 -6.08 12.28
CA TRP A 69 5.53 -5.29 11.05
C TRP A 69 6.92 -5.01 10.51
N LEU A 70 7.16 -5.40 9.27
CA LEU A 70 8.42 -5.20 8.56
C LEU A 70 8.29 -3.98 7.64
N ASP A 71 9.19 -3.01 7.80
CA ASP A 71 9.27 -1.82 6.95
C ASP A 71 9.87 -2.19 5.59
N GLY A 72 9.16 -1.88 4.51
CA GLY A 72 9.73 -1.84 3.17
C GLY A 72 10.57 -0.59 2.93
N THR A 73 11.11 -0.42 1.72
CA THR A 73 11.86 0.80 1.39
C THR A 73 10.93 2.03 1.48
N PRO A 74 11.36 3.16 2.02
CA PRO A 74 10.56 4.38 1.96
C PRO A 74 10.43 4.96 0.56
N PHE A 75 9.42 5.78 0.32
CA PHE A 75 9.22 6.53 -0.93
C PHE A 75 8.35 7.77 -0.68
N SER A 76 8.53 8.79 -1.51
CA SER A 76 7.81 10.06 -1.39
C SER A 76 7.57 10.69 -2.76
N PRO A 77 6.48 11.47 -2.93
CA PRO A 77 6.38 12.38 -4.06
C PRO A 77 7.52 13.39 -4.08
N ALA A 78 8.09 13.62 -5.27
CA ALA A 78 9.29 14.44 -5.44
C ALA A 78 9.10 15.91 -5.04
N SER A 79 7.88 16.43 -5.12
CA SER A 79 7.56 17.82 -4.81
C SER A 79 6.11 17.97 -4.35
N ALA A 80 5.75 19.17 -3.89
CA ALA A 80 4.37 19.50 -3.56
C ALA A 80 3.46 19.35 -4.79
N ASN A 81 2.27 18.81 -4.58
CA ASN A 81 1.28 18.52 -5.61
C ASN A 81 1.72 17.49 -6.67
N ALA A 82 2.76 16.70 -6.38
CA ALA A 82 3.22 15.62 -7.25
C ALA A 82 2.63 14.26 -6.83
N GLU A 83 2.58 13.35 -7.81
CA GLU A 83 2.32 11.94 -7.59
C GLU A 83 3.63 11.13 -7.53
N VAL A 84 3.57 9.99 -6.86
CA VAL A 84 4.61 8.95 -6.90
C VAL A 84 3.94 7.62 -7.18
N THR A 85 4.57 6.81 -8.01
CA THR A 85 4.18 5.42 -8.23
C THR A 85 5.23 4.47 -7.68
N ARG A 86 4.79 3.35 -7.14
CA ARG A 86 5.67 2.31 -6.62
C ARG A 86 5.03 0.93 -6.76
N THR A 87 5.78 -0.01 -7.32
CA THR A 87 5.41 -1.42 -7.28
C THR A 87 6.03 -2.07 -6.05
N GLU A 88 5.21 -2.81 -5.30
CA GLU A 88 5.64 -3.55 -4.11
C GLU A 88 5.22 -5.02 -4.22
N SER A 89 6.16 -5.93 -3.96
CA SER A 89 5.89 -7.37 -3.89
C SER A 89 5.25 -7.72 -2.54
N LEU A 90 4.20 -8.54 -2.56
CA LEU A 90 3.42 -8.91 -1.38
C LEU A 90 3.79 -10.32 -0.93
N SER A 91 4.74 -10.39 0.00
CA SER A 91 5.30 -11.65 0.53
C SER A 91 4.55 -12.17 1.75
N TYR A 92 3.81 -11.33 2.46
CA TYR A 92 3.09 -11.70 3.67
C TYR A 92 1.56 -11.60 3.54
N ALA A 93 0.85 -12.09 4.55
CA ALA A 93 -0.60 -12.13 4.57
C ALA A 93 -1.25 -10.75 4.74
N TRP A 94 -0.55 -9.84 5.41
CA TRP A 94 -1.07 -8.51 5.75
C TRP A 94 -0.14 -7.42 5.25
N MET A 95 -0.74 -6.30 4.83
CA MET A 95 -0.02 -5.07 4.59
C MET A 95 -0.74 -3.87 5.23
N ARG A 96 0.00 -2.79 5.47
CA ARG A 96 -0.56 -1.46 5.74
C ARG A 96 0.37 -0.37 5.22
N LEU A 97 -0.14 0.84 5.11
CA LEU A 97 0.64 2.02 4.80
C LEU A 97 1.03 2.73 6.09
N LYS A 98 2.31 3.02 6.27
CA LYS A 98 2.82 3.97 7.27
C LYS A 98 3.17 5.27 6.55
N ALA A 99 2.70 6.39 7.09
CA ALA A 99 2.93 7.73 6.58
C ALA A 99 3.59 8.56 7.68
N THR A 100 4.78 9.09 7.42
CA THR A 100 5.54 9.92 8.37
C THR A 100 5.64 11.34 7.81
N VAL A 101 5.21 12.31 8.61
CA VAL A 101 5.35 13.72 8.27
C VAL A 101 6.54 14.30 9.03
N SER A 102 7.39 15.06 8.35
CA SER A 102 8.54 15.75 8.94
C SER A 102 8.41 17.27 8.82
N GLY A 103 9.11 18.01 9.68
CA GLY A 103 9.07 19.47 9.76
C GLY A 103 8.74 19.99 11.17
N ALA A 104 8.82 21.30 11.37
CA ALA A 104 8.39 21.99 12.58
C ALA A 104 6.92 22.42 12.45
N ASP A 105 6.09 21.95 13.38
CA ASP A 105 4.63 22.07 13.37
C ASP A 105 3.99 21.69 12.02
N PRO A 106 4.29 20.49 11.50
CA PRO A 106 3.98 20.18 10.11
C PRO A 106 2.51 19.77 9.93
N ALA A 107 1.95 20.15 8.79
CA ALA A 107 0.65 19.70 8.30
C ALA A 107 0.72 19.50 6.79
N ILE A 108 0.19 18.39 6.29
CA ILE A 108 0.14 18.09 4.85
C ILE A 108 -1.12 17.32 4.51
N THR A 109 -1.67 17.50 3.31
CA THR A 109 -2.75 16.65 2.80
C THR A 109 -2.17 15.60 1.85
N ALA A 110 -2.69 14.39 1.90
CA ALA A 110 -2.17 13.29 1.10
C ALA A 110 -3.26 12.26 0.73
N TRP A 111 -2.94 11.39 -0.22
CA TRP A 111 -3.76 10.23 -0.54
C TRP A 111 -2.93 9.10 -1.15
N MET A 112 -3.49 7.89 -1.12
CA MET A 112 -2.84 6.68 -1.65
C MET A 112 -3.90 5.70 -2.14
N THR A 113 -3.74 5.21 -3.36
CA THR A 113 -4.51 4.08 -3.92
C THR A 113 -3.58 2.95 -4.33
N GLY A 114 -4.06 1.71 -4.26
CA GLY A 114 -3.33 0.53 -4.73
C GLY A 114 -4.12 -0.24 -5.79
N GLU A 115 -3.41 -0.68 -6.82
CA GLU A 115 -3.88 -1.63 -7.83
C GLU A 115 -3.23 -2.99 -7.54
N PHE A 116 -4.01 -3.90 -6.99
CA PHE A 116 -3.55 -5.20 -6.51
C PHE A 116 -3.69 -6.25 -7.59
N VAL A 117 -2.60 -6.93 -7.92
CA VAL A 117 -2.57 -7.99 -8.92
C VAL A 117 -2.65 -9.32 -8.20
N LEU A 118 -3.62 -10.15 -8.60
CA LEU A 118 -3.76 -11.51 -8.05
C LEU A 118 -2.49 -12.32 -8.26
N ARG A 119 -2.22 -13.26 -7.35
CA ARG A 119 -1.25 -14.32 -7.62
C ARG A 119 -1.74 -15.10 -8.84
N ASP A 120 -0.81 -15.51 -9.69
CA ASP A 120 -1.12 -16.55 -10.66
C ASP A 120 -1.38 -17.80 -9.81
N ASP A 121 -2.65 -18.04 -9.47
CA ASP A 121 -3.10 -19.34 -9.01
C ASP A 121 -2.78 -20.25 -10.19
N GLY A 122 -1.67 -21.00 -10.10
CA GLY A 122 -1.27 -21.90 -11.18
C GLY A 122 -2.52 -22.63 -11.63
N ASP A 123 -2.92 -22.42 -12.90
CA ASP A 123 -4.17 -22.86 -13.49
C ASP A 123 -4.12 -24.38 -13.73
N GLY A 124 -3.86 -25.10 -12.64
CA GLY A 124 -3.90 -26.53 -12.44
C GLY A 124 -4.92 -26.79 -11.35
N ALA A 125 -6.19 -26.73 -11.75
CA ALA A 125 -7.30 -27.41 -11.11
C ALA A 125 -7.70 -26.93 -9.71
N GLY A 126 -8.73 -26.09 -9.70
CA GLY A 126 -9.88 -26.34 -8.83
C GLY A 126 -10.56 -27.66 -9.18
N ALA A 127 -9.82 -28.78 -9.12
CA ALA A 127 -10.45 -30.09 -9.06
C ALA A 127 -11.11 -30.15 -7.68
N PRO A 128 -12.44 -30.37 -7.60
CA PRO A 128 -13.05 -30.68 -6.31
C PRO A 128 -12.30 -31.89 -5.72
N PRO A 129 -12.10 -31.94 -4.39
CA PRO A 129 -11.53 -33.12 -3.76
C PRO A 129 -12.32 -34.35 -4.23
N PRO A 130 -11.66 -35.46 -4.59
CA PRO A 130 -12.36 -36.65 -5.06
C PRO A 130 -13.41 -37.03 -4.00
N ALA A 131 -14.67 -37.06 -4.44
CA ALA A 131 -15.76 -37.54 -3.61
C ALA A 131 -15.51 -39.02 -3.31
N GLY A 132 -15.02 -39.29 -2.11
CA GLY A 132 -14.79 -40.64 -1.62
C GLY A 132 -13.42 -41.20 -2.02
N ALA A 133 -12.51 -41.16 -1.06
CA ALA A 133 -11.57 -42.26 -0.83
C ALA A 133 -11.59 -42.51 0.70
N PRO A 134 -11.45 -43.78 1.11
CA PRO A 134 -12.28 -44.49 2.10
C PRO A 134 -12.25 -43.98 3.54
#